data_AF-A0A3A3FUS8-F1
#
_entry.id   AF-A0A3A3FUS8-F1
#
_cell.length_a   1.000
_cell.length_b   1.000
_cell.length_c   1.000
_cell.angle_alpha   90.00
_cell.angle_beta   90.00
_cell.angle_gamma   90.00
#
_symmetry.space_group_name_H-M   'P 1'
#
loop_
_entity.id
_entity.type
_entity.pdbx_description
1 polymer ?
#
loop_
_entity_poly.entity_id
_entity_poly.type
_entity_poly.pdbx_seq_one_letter_code
_entity_poly.pdbx_strand_id
1 'polypeptide(L)'
;MSSLAIAKRPDTATTTGGVKISGEVFAAMINLSGRRRFTSQRLVLYAVLASLSHDDAVATARSALKLFEDAHVALVDEARKLPDDFSGELKNAYFGTPQADRNIRDFASLAQRALTAIESGARQAPALLDELVRGATPMLAVLNQLTQIYEDLSKRHALHVRKHLHGIMNDIESIARQARMVSFNAQIVAARAGHAGREFSVVAGVLSDITGEIDGLVHEALNSSVA
;
A
#
# COMPACT_ATOMS: atom_id res chain seq x y z
N MET A 1 28.68 -15.51 -48.16
CA MET A 1 28.38 -16.47 -47.06
C MET A 1 29.09 -16.03 -45.79
N SER A 2 28.63 -14.95 -45.15
CA SER A 2 29.04 -14.59 -43.79
C SER A 2 27.80 -14.04 -43.08
N SER A 3 27.30 -14.86 -42.15
CA SER A 3 26.03 -14.70 -41.45
C SER A 3 26.02 -13.44 -40.59
N LEU A 4 25.03 -12.57 -40.81
CA LEU A 4 24.69 -11.48 -39.89
C LEU A 4 24.16 -12.11 -38.59
N ALA A 5 24.92 -11.97 -37.50
CA ALA A 5 24.41 -12.27 -36.16
C ALA A 5 23.47 -11.14 -35.75
N ILE A 6 22.17 -11.34 -35.96
CA ILE A 6 21.11 -10.47 -35.45
C ILE A 6 21.13 -10.59 -33.92
N ALA A 7 21.52 -9.50 -33.25
CA ALA A 7 21.45 -9.38 -31.81
C ALA A 7 19.99 -9.56 -31.36
N LYS A 8 19.76 -10.55 -30.49
CA LYS A 8 18.49 -10.86 -29.87
C LYS A 8 17.99 -9.61 -29.13
N ARG A 9 16.83 -9.07 -29.56
CA ARG A 9 16.14 -7.97 -28.85
C ARG A 9 15.87 -8.41 -27.41
N PRO A 10 16.06 -7.55 -26.40
CA PRO A 10 15.62 -7.86 -25.05
C PRO A 10 14.10 -8.03 -25.08
N ASP A 11 13.62 -9.16 -24.54
CA ASP A 11 12.21 -9.46 -24.39
C ASP A 11 11.55 -8.29 -23.65
N THR A 12 10.68 -7.56 -24.34
CA THR A 12 9.80 -6.58 -23.71
C THR A 12 8.87 -7.35 -22.80
N ALA A 13 9.24 -7.45 -21.52
CA ALA A 13 8.38 -7.99 -20.49
C ALA A 13 7.04 -7.25 -20.56
N THR A 14 6.02 -7.99 -20.96
CA THR A 14 4.62 -7.58 -20.91
C THR A 14 4.34 -7.12 -19.49
N THR A 15 4.32 -5.81 -19.27
CA THR A 15 3.83 -5.21 -18.03
C THR A 15 2.33 -5.43 -18.01
N THR A 16 1.93 -6.60 -17.50
CA THR A 16 0.56 -6.85 -17.05
C THR A 16 0.11 -5.66 -16.24
N GLY A 17 -0.96 -4.99 -16.68
CA GLY A 17 -1.58 -3.86 -16.02
C GLY A 17 -2.20 -4.26 -14.68
N GLY A 18 -1.36 -4.67 -13.74
CA GLY A 18 -1.73 -4.81 -12.33
C GLY A 18 -2.02 -3.43 -11.78
N VAL A 19 -3.12 -3.30 -11.05
CA VAL A 19 -3.48 -2.10 -10.29
C VAL A 19 -2.24 -1.63 -9.53
N LYS A 20 -1.68 -0.48 -9.94
CA LYS A 20 -0.58 0.16 -9.21
C LYS A 20 -1.14 0.59 -7.86
N ILE A 21 -0.84 -0.17 -6.81
CA ILE A 21 -1.19 0.23 -5.46
C ILE A 21 -0.38 1.50 -5.14
N SER A 22 -1.06 2.62 -4.94
CA SER A 22 -0.43 3.84 -4.44
C SER A 22 -0.17 3.69 -2.94
N GLY A 23 0.92 4.28 -2.44
CA GLY A 23 1.14 4.41 -0.99
C GLY A 23 -0.04 5.09 -0.27
N GLU A 24 -0.82 5.89 -1.00
CA GLU A 24 -2.05 6.52 -0.52
C GLU A 24 -3.13 5.51 -0.13
N VAL A 25 -3.25 4.38 -0.84
CA VAL A 25 -4.23 3.33 -0.53
C VAL A 25 -3.90 2.69 0.82
N PHE A 26 -2.63 2.38 1.06
CA PHE A 26 -2.17 1.86 2.36
C PHE A 26 -2.35 2.90 3.48
N ALA A 27 -2.02 4.17 3.24
CA ALA A 27 -2.24 5.24 4.20
C ALA A 27 -3.73 5.38 4.57
N ALA A 28 -4.62 5.32 3.58
CA ALA A 28 -6.07 5.36 3.80
C ALA A 28 -6.56 4.17 4.63
N MET A 29 -6.09 2.95 4.35
CA MET A 29 -6.44 1.75 5.11
C MET A 29 -5.92 1.82 6.56
N ILE A 30 -4.68 2.26 6.78
CA ILE A 30 -4.11 2.42 8.13
C ILE A 30 -4.93 3.43 8.93
N ASN A 31 -5.24 4.58 8.33
CA ASN A 31 -6.07 5.62 8.96
C ASN A 31 -7.48 5.10 9.29
N LEU A 32 -8.09 4.35 8.37
CA LEU A 32 -9.42 3.78 8.60
C LEU A 32 -9.39 2.69 9.70
N SER A 33 -8.34 1.88 9.77
CA SER A 33 -8.14 0.91 10.85
C SER A 33 -7.91 1.59 12.20
N GLY A 34 -7.14 2.69 12.22
CA GLY A 34 -6.97 3.54 13.41
C GLY A 34 -8.28 4.15 13.90
N ARG A 35 -9.09 4.71 12.98
CA ARG A 35 -10.44 5.20 13.31
C ARG A 35 -11.32 4.10 13.90
N ARG A 36 -11.28 2.89 13.34
CA ARG A 36 -12.04 1.72 13.83
C ARG A 36 -11.70 1.38 15.29
N ARG A 37 -10.42 1.40 15.67
CA ARG A 37 -9.97 1.21 17.06
C ARG A 37 -10.50 2.29 17.99
N PHE A 38 -10.41 3.55 17.57
CA PHE A 38 -10.92 4.66 18.36
C PHE A 38 -12.44 4.57 18.53
N THR A 39 -13.18 4.29 17.46
CA THR A 39 -14.64 4.16 17.51
C THR A 39 -15.11 2.97 18.32
N SER A 40 -14.37 1.84 18.37
CA SER A 40 -14.75 0.70 19.20
C SER A 40 -14.64 1.00 20.69
N GLN A 41 -13.59 1.71 21.11
CA GLN A 41 -13.45 2.16 22.50
C GLN A 41 -14.51 3.21 22.86
N ARG A 42 -14.72 4.19 21.96
CA ARG A 42 -15.73 5.23 22.14
C ARG A 42 -17.13 4.63 22.25
N LEU A 43 -17.46 3.65 21.42
CA LEU A 43 -18.73 2.91 21.47
C LEU A 43 -18.97 2.30 22.86
N VAL A 44 -17.99 1.59 23.42
CA VAL A 44 -18.14 0.94 24.73
C VAL A 44 -18.29 1.97 25.85
N LEU A 45 -17.47 3.02 25.85
CA LEU A 45 -17.56 4.10 26.84
C LEU A 45 -18.95 4.73 26.85
N TYR A 46 -19.46 5.11 25.66
CA TYR A 46 -20.75 5.78 25.58
C TYR A 46 -21.93 4.82 25.78
N ALA A 47 -21.77 3.51 25.54
CA ALA A 47 -22.76 2.51 25.97
C ALA A 47 -22.86 2.44 27.50
N VAL A 48 -21.74 2.52 28.22
CA VAL A 48 -21.73 2.59 29.69
C VAL A 48 -22.38 3.88 30.17
N LEU A 49 -22.01 5.03 29.61
CA LEU A 49 -22.64 6.32 29.96
C LEU A 49 -24.14 6.34 29.66
N ALA A 50 -24.57 5.73 28.56
CA ALA A 50 -25.98 5.59 28.22
C ALA A 50 -26.75 4.76 29.27
N SER A 51 -26.14 3.70 29.81
CA SER A 51 -26.76 2.90 30.89
C SER A 51 -26.90 3.66 32.20
N LEU A 52 -26.09 4.71 32.40
CA LEU A 52 -26.15 5.63 33.53
C LEU A 52 -27.07 6.83 33.26
N SER A 53 -27.82 6.82 32.14
CA SER A 53 -28.74 7.89 31.74
C SER A 53 -28.07 9.25 31.52
N HIS A 54 -26.82 9.28 31.06
CA HIS A 54 -26.19 10.52 30.60
C HIS A 54 -26.84 11.01 29.30
N ASP A 55 -27.10 12.31 29.23
CA ASP A 55 -27.61 12.98 28.03
C ASP A 55 -26.69 12.73 26.82
N ASP A 56 -27.29 12.58 25.64
CA ASP A 56 -26.63 12.33 24.34
C ASP A 56 -25.74 11.08 24.25
N ALA A 57 -25.59 10.30 25.32
CA ALA A 57 -24.68 9.17 25.33
C ALA A 57 -25.11 8.07 24.36
N VAL A 58 -26.41 7.80 24.30
CA VAL A 58 -27.01 6.88 23.33
C VAL A 58 -26.71 7.32 21.90
N ALA A 59 -26.99 8.58 21.55
CA ALA A 59 -26.78 9.12 20.21
C ALA A 59 -25.30 9.04 19.81
N THR A 60 -24.40 9.34 20.75
CA THR A 60 -22.95 9.26 20.53
C THR A 60 -22.50 7.81 20.33
N ALA A 61 -23.01 6.87 21.12
CA ALA A 61 -22.71 5.44 20.97
C ALA A 61 -23.22 4.91 19.62
N ARG A 62 -24.44 5.26 19.21
CA ARG A 62 -25.01 4.92 17.89
C ARG A 62 -24.15 5.44 16.73
N SER A 63 -23.72 6.69 16.81
CA SER A 63 -22.81 7.30 15.83
C SER A 63 -21.44 6.60 15.78
N ALA A 64 -20.88 6.26 16.96
CA ALA A 64 -19.63 5.51 17.04
C ALA A 64 -19.75 4.09 16.45
N LEU A 65 -20.86 3.40 16.70
CA LEU A 65 -21.16 2.09 16.12
C LEU A 65 -21.24 2.16 14.60
N LYS A 66 -21.98 3.14 14.06
CA LYS A 66 -22.09 3.33 12.61
C LYS A 66 -20.73 3.54 11.96
N LEU A 67 -19.90 4.44 12.52
CA LEU A 67 -18.56 4.69 12.01
C LEU A 67 -17.65 3.46 12.09
N PHE A 68 -17.80 2.65 13.15
CA PHE A 68 -17.07 1.39 13.31
C PHE A 68 -17.45 0.37 12.23
N GLU A 69 -18.74 0.19 11.96
CA GLU A 69 -19.27 -0.71 10.93
C GLU A 69 -18.87 -0.25 9.52
N ASP A 70 -19.12 1.02 9.20
CA ASP A 70 -18.79 1.61 7.89
C ASP A 70 -17.27 1.47 7.61
N ALA A 71 -16.43 1.70 8.64
CA ALA A 71 -14.99 1.51 8.52
C ALA A 71 -14.60 0.05 8.31
N HIS A 72 -15.26 -0.90 8.98
CA HIS A 72 -14.98 -2.31 8.81
C HIS A 72 -15.35 -2.80 7.40
N VAL A 73 -16.52 -2.44 6.88
CA VAL A 73 -16.96 -2.78 5.52
C VAL A 73 -15.97 -2.25 4.49
N ALA A 74 -15.63 -0.96 4.56
CA ALA A 74 -14.70 -0.36 3.62
C ALA A 74 -13.30 -1.00 3.67
N LEU A 75 -12.79 -1.39 4.85
CA LEU A 75 -11.51 -2.10 4.97
C LEU A 75 -11.53 -3.49 4.35
N VAL A 76 -12.62 -4.24 4.53
CA VAL A 76 -12.77 -5.59 3.98
C VAL A 76 -12.92 -5.54 2.46
N ASP A 77 -13.70 -4.58 1.95
CA ASP A 77 -13.87 -4.39 0.51
C ASP A 77 -12.59 -3.92 -0.16
N GLU A 78 -11.84 -3.03 0.47
CA GLU A 78 -10.55 -2.58 -0.06
C GLU A 78 -9.52 -3.72 -0.03
N ALA A 79 -9.47 -4.52 1.03
CA ALA A 79 -8.59 -5.68 1.12
C ALA A 79 -8.82 -6.71 -0.01
N ARG A 80 -10.05 -6.83 -0.52
CA ARG A 80 -10.39 -7.72 -1.65
C ARG A 80 -9.92 -7.21 -3.00
N LYS A 81 -9.70 -5.89 -3.14
CA LYS A 81 -9.25 -5.27 -4.40
C LYS A 81 -7.74 -5.23 -4.55
N LEU A 82 -7.00 -5.52 -3.48
CA LEU A 82 -5.55 -5.54 -3.53
C LEU A 82 -5.04 -6.70 -4.42
N PRO A 83 -3.89 -6.55 -5.08
CA PRO A 83 -3.22 -7.62 -5.81
C PRO A 83 -2.97 -8.86 -4.95
N ASP A 84 -2.87 -10.02 -5.60
CA ASP A 84 -2.81 -11.33 -4.94
C ASP A 84 -1.69 -11.47 -3.90
N ASP A 85 -0.54 -10.85 -4.14
CA ASP A 85 0.61 -10.85 -3.23
C ASP A 85 0.27 -10.26 -1.85
N PHE A 86 -0.67 -9.31 -1.78
CA PHE A 86 -1.10 -8.65 -0.54
C PHE A 86 -2.45 -9.20 -0.04
N SER A 87 -3.32 -9.62 -0.97
CA SER A 87 -4.66 -10.07 -0.65
C SER A 87 -4.64 -11.36 0.18
N GLY A 88 -3.67 -12.26 -0.04
CA GLY A 88 -3.56 -13.53 0.69
C GLY A 88 -3.41 -13.34 2.20
N GLU A 89 -2.52 -12.46 2.62
CA GLU A 89 -2.25 -12.20 4.04
C GLU A 89 -3.44 -11.52 4.73
N LEU A 90 -4.04 -10.51 4.10
CA LEU A 90 -5.24 -9.84 4.64
C LEU A 90 -6.45 -10.78 4.65
N LYS A 91 -6.62 -11.60 3.62
CA LYS A 91 -7.69 -12.60 3.56
C LYS A 91 -7.55 -13.61 4.69
N ASN A 92 -6.32 -14.07 4.96
CA ASN A 92 -6.05 -14.95 6.11
C ASN A 92 -6.30 -14.23 7.44
N ALA A 93 -5.94 -12.95 7.56
CA ALA A 93 -6.18 -12.19 8.78
C ALA A 93 -7.68 -11.98 9.08
N TYR A 94 -8.49 -11.70 8.05
CA TYR A 94 -9.92 -11.48 8.20
C TYR A 94 -10.73 -12.79 8.29
N PHE A 95 -10.42 -13.78 7.46
CA PHE A 95 -11.25 -14.97 7.25
C PHE A 95 -10.60 -16.30 7.65
N GLY A 96 -9.28 -16.33 7.84
CA GLY A 96 -8.59 -17.46 8.47
C GLY A 96 -8.76 -17.43 9.99
N THR A 97 -8.07 -18.30 10.73
CA THR A 97 -8.06 -18.23 12.22
C THR A 97 -7.21 -17.02 12.64
N PRO A 98 -7.74 -16.01 13.38
CA PRO A 98 -8.82 -16.08 14.38
C PRO A 98 -10.23 -15.57 13.98
N GLN A 99 -10.54 -15.49 12.68
CA GLN A 99 -11.82 -15.04 12.10
C GLN A 99 -12.16 -13.59 12.44
N ALA A 100 -11.23 -12.67 12.18
CA ALA A 100 -11.37 -11.28 12.61
C ALA A 100 -12.62 -10.58 12.03
N ASP A 101 -13.03 -10.86 10.78
CA ASP A 101 -14.27 -10.30 10.20
C ASP A 101 -15.50 -10.72 11.03
N ARG A 102 -15.60 -12.01 11.34
CA ARG A 102 -16.69 -12.55 12.16
C ARG A 102 -16.70 -11.92 13.55
N ASN A 103 -15.55 -11.88 14.23
CA ASN A 103 -15.47 -11.33 15.58
C ASN A 103 -15.88 -9.85 15.62
N ILE A 104 -15.47 -9.07 14.61
CA ILE A 104 -15.82 -7.64 14.49
C ILE A 104 -17.32 -7.46 14.28
N ARG A 105 -17.93 -8.25 13.39
CA ARG A 105 -19.38 -8.22 13.14
C ARG A 105 -20.19 -8.66 14.34
N ASP A 106 -19.76 -9.71 15.04
CA ASP A 106 -20.43 -10.21 16.24
C ASP A 106 -20.40 -9.17 17.36
N PHE A 107 -19.27 -8.48 17.55
CA PHE A 107 -19.16 -7.36 18.49
C PHE A 107 -20.06 -6.17 18.12
N ALA A 108 -20.12 -5.80 16.84
CA ALA A 108 -21.04 -4.75 16.37
C ALA A 108 -22.50 -5.12 16.63
N SER A 109 -22.88 -6.37 16.34
CA SER A 109 -24.23 -6.89 16.62
C SER A 109 -24.57 -6.88 18.11
N LEU A 110 -23.63 -7.30 18.97
CA LEU A 110 -23.79 -7.22 20.43
C LEU A 110 -23.98 -5.77 20.88
N ALA A 111 -23.19 -4.84 20.37
CA ALA A 111 -23.32 -3.42 20.69
C ALA A 111 -24.68 -2.86 20.25
N GLN A 112 -25.13 -3.19 19.03
CA GLN A 112 -26.45 -2.80 18.51
C GLN A 112 -27.57 -3.30 19.43
N ARG A 113 -27.51 -4.55 19.88
CA ARG A 113 -28.48 -5.15 20.81
C ARG A 113 -28.43 -4.49 22.19
N ALA A 114 -27.23 -4.25 22.72
CA ALA A 114 -27.05 -3.58 24.00
C ALA A 114 -27.63 -2.16 23.99
N LEU A 115 -27.32 -1.35 22.97
CA LEU A 115 -27.85 0.01 22.83
C LEU A 115 -29.38 0.03 22.69
N THR A 116 -29.95 -0.88 21.91
CA THR A 116 -31.42 -1.00 21.77
C THR A 116 -32.08 -1.38 23.09
N ALA A 117 -31.45 -2.26 23.87
CA ALA A 117 -31.94 -2.65 25.19
C ALA A 117 -31.85 -1.51 26.21
N ILE A 118 -30.77 -0.72 26.17
CA ILE A 118 -30.58 0.46 27.02
C ILE A 118 -31.66 1.52 26.71
N GLU A 119 -31.85 1.85 25.43
CA GLU A 119 -32.86 2.82 24.97
C GLU A 119 -34.30 2.44 25.36
N SER A 120 -34.63 1.14 25.31
CA SER A 120 -35.96 0.64 25.64
C SER A 120 -36.16 0.32 27.13
N GLY A 121 -35.14 0.53 27.98
CA GLY A 121 -35.19 0.18 29.40
C GLY A 121 -35.40 -1.33 29.65
N ALA A 122 -34.93 -2.17 28.73
CA ALA A 122 -35.15 -3.61 28.80
C ALA A 122 -34.38 -4.25 29.96
N ARG A 123 -34.99 -5.23 30.65
CA ARG A 123 -34.39 -5.93 31.80
C ARG A 123 -33.04 -6.59 31.48
N GLN A 124 -32.81 -6.96 30.23
CA GLN A 124 -31.58 -7.60 29.77
C GLN A 124 -30.43 -6.62 29.46
N ALA A 125 -30.67 -5.29 29.50
CA ALA A 125 -29.66 -4.29 29.15
C ALA A 125 -28.36 -4.40 29.97
N PRO A 126 -28.38 -4.60 31.30
CA PRO A 126 -27.15 -4.74 32.08
C PRO A 126 -26.31 -5.96 31.67
N ALA A 127 -26.95 -7.09 31.37
CA ALA A 127 -26.26 -8.31 30.95
C ALA A 127 -25.58 -8.15 29.58
N LEU A 128 -26.27 -7.53 28.62
CA LEU A 128 -25.70 -7.25 27.29
C LEU A 128 -24.56 -6.23 27.36
N LEU A 129 -24.68 -5.21 28.22
CA LEU A 129 -23.63 -4.22 28.42
C LEU A 129 -22.37 -4.86 29.04
N ASP A 130 -22.55 -5.71 30.04
CA ASP A 130 -21.46 -6.42 30.71
C ASP A 130 -20.73 -7.37 29.74
N GLU A 131 -21.46 -8.06 28.85
CA GLU A 131 -20.90 -8.83 27.74
C GLU A 131 -20.10 -7.93 26.77
N LEU A 132 -20.66 -6.77 26.39
CA LEU A 132 -20.00 -5.81 25.49
C LEU A 132 -18.69 -5.28 26.09
N VAL A 133 -18.70 -4.91 27.37
CA VAL A 133 -17.52 -4.42 28.11
C VAL A 133 -16.45 -5.51 28.19
N ARG A 134 -16.82 -6.76 28.50
CA ARG A 134 -15.87 -7.89 28.48
C ARG A 134 -15.29 -8.14 27.10
N GLY A 135 -16.08 -7.97 26.05
CA GLY A 135 -15.65 -8.10 24.65
C GLY A 135 -14.73 -6.98 24.16
N ALA A 136 -14.68 -5.83 24.85
CA ALA A 136 -13.95 -4.65 24.39
C ALA A 136 -12.44 -4.87 24.29
N THR A 137 -11.82 -5.48 25.31
CA THR A 137 -10.37 -5.72 25.34
C THR A 137 -9.92 -6.74 24.28
N PRO A 138 -10.57 -7.92 24.14
CA PRO A 138 -10.28 -8.84 23.04
C PRO A 138 -10.50 -8.20 21.67
N MET A 139 -11.56 -7.41 21.50
CA MET A 139 -11.82 -6.71 20.23
C MET A 139 -10.68 -5.75 19.88
N LEU A 140 -10.21 -4.94 20.85
CA LEU A 140 -9.08 -4.05 20.62
C LEU A 140 -7.82 -4.81 20.21
N ALA A 141 -7.55 -5.99 20.79
CA ALA A 141 -6.42 -6.82 20.39
C ALA A 141 -6.52 -7.27 18.92
N VAL A 142 -7.70 -7.72 18.48
CA VAL A 142 -7.96 -8.07 17.06
C VAL A 142 -7.73 -6.88 16.15
N LEU A 143 -8.25 -5.71 16.51
CA LEU A 143 -8.10 -4.48 15.71
C LEU A 143 -6.64 -4.01 15.65
N ASN A 144 -5.87 -4.14 16.75
CA ASN A 144 -4.45 -3.83 16.78
C ASN A 144 -3.66 -4.74 15.82
N GLN A 145 -3.95 -6.04 15.85
CA GLN A 145 -3.30 -7.00 14.96
C GLN A 145 -3.57 -6.67 13.48
N LEU A 146 -4.81 -6.33 13.13
CA LEU A 146 -5.15 -5.92 11.77
C LEU A 146 -4.42 -4.63 11.35
N THR A 147 -4.34 -3.63 12.24
CA THR A 147 -3.57 -2.41 11.97
C THR A 147 -2.10 -2.72 11.70
N GLN A 148 -1.48 -3.60 12.50
CA GLN A 148 -0.09 -3.99 12.31
C GLN A 148 0.15 -4.63 10.94
N ILE A 149 -0.76 -5.50 10.50
CA ILE A 149 -0.69 -6.14 9.18
C ILE A 149 -0.73 -5.09 8.07
N TYR A 150 -1.62 -4.09 8.15
CA TYR A 150 -1.66 -3.00 7.16
C TYR A 150 -0.35 -2.20 7.13
N GLU A 151 0.24 -1.89 8.28
CA GLU A 151 1.52 -1.18 8.37
C GLU A 151 2.67 -2.01 7.77
N ASP A 152 2.71 -3.31 8.04
CA ASP A 152 3.77 -4.19 7.57
C ASP A 152 3.67 -4.46 6.06
N LEU A 153 2.46 -4.56 5.52
CA LEU A 153 2.21 -4.61 4.07
C LEU A 153 2.65 -3.30 3.40
N SER A 154 2.31 -2.15 3.99
CA SER A 154 2.73 -0.83 3.49
C SER A 154 4.25 -0.69 3.43
N LYS A 155 4.94 -1.06 4.52
CA LYS A 155 6.41 -1.05 4.57
C LYS A 155 7.02 -1.96 3.53
N ARG A 156 6.52 -3.21 3.38
CA ARG A 156 7.01 -4.14 2.35
C ARG A 156 6.79 -3.61 0.94
N HIS A 157 5.63 -3.02 0.67
CA HIS A 157 5.35 -2.41 -0.62
C HIS A 157 6.33 -1.26 -0.92
N ALA A 158 6.55 -0.36 0.04
CA ALA A 158 7.51 0.73 -0.11
C ALA A 158 8.95 0.22 -0.38
N LEU A 159 9.37 -0.82 0.34
CA LEU A 159 10.66 -1.47 0.13
C LEU A 159 10.76 -2.11 -1.27
N HIS A 160 9.69 -2.76 -1.73
CA HIS A 160 9.64 -3.39 -3.05
C HIS A 160 9.71 -2.35 -4.17
N VAL A 161 8.93 -1.27 -4.07
CA VAL A 161 8.96 -0.15 -5.01
C VAL A 161 10.36 0.47 -5.06
N ARG A 162 10.99 0.72 -3.90
CA ARG A 162 12.35 1.27 -3.84
C ARG A 162 13.37 0.36 -4.51
N LYS A 163 13.33 -0.96 -4.24
CA LYS A 163 14.23 -1.93 -4.90
C LYS A 163 14.00 -1.97 -6.40
N HIS A 164 12.75 -1.94 -6.85
CA HIS A 164 12.42 -1.94 -8.27
C HIS A 164 12.94 -0.69 -8.99
N LEU A 165 12.74 0.50 -8.39
CA LEU A 165 13.29 1.76 -8.92
C LEU A 165 14.81 1.72 -8.99
N HIS A 166 15.49 1.22 -7.95
CA HIS A 166 16.94 1.07 -7.95
C HIS A 166 17.43 0.12 -9.06
N GLY A 167 16.72 -0.98 -9.31
CA GLY A 167 17.00 -1.89 -10.43
C GLY A 167 16.88 -1.20 -11.79
N ILE A 168 15.80 -0.44 -12.00
CA ILE A 168 15.62 0.34 -13.23
C ILE A 168 16.75 1.37 -13.40
N MET A 169 17.16 2.05 -12.34
CA MET A 169 18.26 3.01 -12.40
C MET A 169 19.58 2.35 -12.82
N ASN A 170 19.91 1.18 -12.27
CA ASN A 170 21.09 0.42 -12.68
C ASN A 170 21.03 -0.04 -14.15
N ASP A 171 19.84 -0.41 -14.62
CA ASP A 171 19.63 -0.75 -16.04
C ASP A 171 19.86 0.46 -16.95
N ILE A 172 19.37 1.65 -16.56
CA ILE A 172 19.59 2.91 -17.28
C ILE A 172 21.09 3.25 -17.31
N GLU A 173 21.80 3.15 -16.18
CA GLU A 173 23.26 3.36 -16.12
C GLU A 173 24.00 2.44 -17.10
N SER A 174 23.63 1.15 -17.11
CA SER A 174 24.21 0.17 -18.02
C SER A 174 23.97 0.52 -19.49
N ILE A 175 22.73 0.92 -19.84
CA ILE A 175 22.36 1.36 -21.19
C ILE A 175 23.13 2.63 -21.58
N ALA A 176 23.21 3.62 -20.69
CA ALA A 176 23.94 4.86 -20.93
C ALA A 176 25.42 4.58 -21.20
N ARG A 177 26.06 3.70 -20.42
CA ARG A 177 27.44 3.25 -20.64
C ARG A 177 27.62 2.53 -21.98
N GLN A 178 26.70 1.65 -22.36
CA GLN A 178 26.72 0.97 -23.65
C GLN A 178 26.60 1.96 -24.82
N ALA A 179 25.66 2.90 -24.73
CA ALA A 179 25.49 3.95 -25.72
C ALA A 179 26.71 4.87 -25.81
N ARG A 180 27.35 5.19 -24.69
CA ARG A 180 28.61 5.96 -24.63
C ARG A 180 29.73 5.23 -25.38
N MET A 181 29.89 3.92 -25.17
CA MET A 181 30.87 3.10 -25.90
C MET A 181 30.61 3.08 -27.41
N VAL A 182 29.35 2.94 -27.84
CA VAL A 182 28.97 2.97 -29.26
C VAL A 182 29.26 4.34 -29.88
N SER A 183 28.91 5.42 -29.17
CA SER A 183 29.18 6.79 -29.60
C SER A 183 30.67 7.05 -29.76
N PHE A 184 31.46 6.60 -28.79
CA PHE A 184 32.92 6.72 -28.85
C PHE A 184 33.52 5.94 -30.03
N ASN A 185 33.07 4.71 -30.27
CA ASN A 185 33.50 3.94 -31.44
C ASN A 185 33.12 4.64 -32.76
N ALA A 186 31.93 5.24 -32.83
CA ALA A 186 31.49 6.01 -33.99
C ALA A 186 32.37 7.26 -34.20
N GLN A 187 32.77 7.97 -33.14
CA GLN A 187 33.71 9.09 -33.22
C GLN A 187 35.07 8.65 -33.78
N ILE A 188 35.61 7.50 -33.33
CA ILE A 188 36.87 6.95 -33.87
C ILE A 188 36.75 6.65 -35.37
N VAL A 189 35.66 6.01 -35.79
CA VAL A 189 35.42 5.66 -37.20
C VAL A 189 35.26 6.92 -38.05
N ALA A 190 34.51 7.91 -37.55
CA ALA A 190 34.34 9.21 -38.19
C ALA A 190 35.68 9.95 -38.37
N ALA A 191 36.53 9.95 -37.34
CA ALA A 191 37.86 10.54 -37.42
C ALA A 191 38.74 9.82 -38.46
N ARG A 192 38.69 8.49 -38.54
CA ARG A 192 39.42 7.69 -39.54
C ARG A 192 38.95 7.94 -40.96
N ALA A 193 37.66 8.20 -41.17
CA ALA A 193 37.09 8.51 -42.47
C ALA A 193 37.43 9.93 -42.98
N GLY A 194 38.09 10.76 -42.16
CA GLY A 194 38.52 12.11 -42.52
C GLY A 194 37.35 12.99 -42.93
N HIS A 195 37.42 13.61 -44.11
CA HIS A 195 36.36 14.51 -44.60
C HIS A 195 34.99 13.82 -44.73
N ALA A 196 34.95 12.53 -45.09
CA ALA A 196 33.71 11.79 -45.26
C ALA A 196 33.00 11.48 -43.92
N GLY A 197 33.70 11.57 -42.79
CA GLY A 197 33.17 11.28 -41.46
C GLY A 197 32.67 12.48 -40.66
N ARG A 198 32.82 13.72 -41.14
CA ARG A 198 32.52 14.94 -40.35
C ARG A 198 31.10 14.97 -39.78
N GLU A 199 30.10 14.74 -40.62
CA GLU A 199 28.68 14.75 -40.20
C GLU A 199 28.39 13.67 -39.15
N PHE A 200 28.98 12.48 -39.32
CA PHE A 200 28.86 11.39 -38.35
C PHE A 200 29.57 11.70 -37.02
N SER A 201 30.69 12.43 -37.05
CA SER A 201 31.40 12.85 -35.83
C SER A 201 30.55 13.79 -34.96
N VAL A 202 29.77 14.69 -35.58
CA VAL A 202 28.90 15.62 -34.85
C VAL A 202 27.79 14.84 -34.13
N VAL A 203 27.11 13.93 -34.84
CA VAL A 203 26.03 13.11 -34.25
C VAL A 203 26.57 12.24 -33.11
N ALA A 204 27.75 11.64 -33.28
CA ALA A 204 28.37 10.82 -32.24
C ALA A 204 28.86 11.64 -31.03
N GLY A 205 29.22 12.91 -31.23
CA GLY A 205 29.50 13.87 -30.14
C GLY A 205 28.26 14.13 -29.30
N VAL A 206 27.16 14.54 -29.94
CA VAL A 206 25.89 14.83 -29.28
C VAL A 206 25.36 13.61 -28.50
N LEU A 207 25.45 12.41 -29.08
CA LEU A 207 25.02 11.20 -28.38
C LEU A 207 25.88 10.91 -27.14
N SER A 208 27.19 11.19 -27.20
CA SER A 208 28.08 11.07 -26.03
C SER A 208 27.67 12.03 -24.92
N ASP A 209 27.32 13.28 -25.25
CA ASP A 209 26.89 14.28 -24.28
C ASP A 209 25.56 13.88 -23.62
N ILE A 210 24.57 13.44 -24.41
CA ILE A 210 23.28 12.92 -23.90
C ILE A 210 23.51 11.74 -22.94
N THR A 211 24.38 10.80 -23.28
CA THR A 211 24.68 9.68 -22.38
C THR A 211 25.39 10.13 -21.10
N GLY A 212 26.16 11.23 -21.17
CA GLY A 212 26.74 11.89 -20.01
C GLY A 212 25.70 12.48 -19.06
N GLU A 213 24.71 13.19 -19.61
CA GLU A 213 23.62 13.76 -18.82
C GLU A 213 22.75 12.68 -18.17
N ILE A 214 22.42 11.61 -18.90
CA ILE A 214 21.64 10.48 -18.37
C ILE A 214 22.37 9.84 -17.17
N ASP A 215 23.66 9.59 -17.30
CA ASP A 215 24.51 9.01 -16.26
C ASP A 215 24.53 9.89 -14.99
N GLY A 216 24.67 11.21 -15.17
CA GLY A 216 24.58 12.18 -14.07
C GLY A 216 23.23 12.17 -13.36
N LEU A 217 22.13 12.17 -14.12
CA LEU A 217 20.77 12.14 -13.56
C LEU A 217 20.48 10.85 -12.79
N VAL A 218 20.96 9.70 -13.27
CA VAL A 218 20.83 8.42 -12.57
C VAL A 218 21.60 8.45 -11.25
N HIS A 219 22.83 8.99 -11.25
CA HIS A 219 23.64 9.10 -10.04
C HIS A 219 22.98 10.00 -8.99
N GLU A 220 22.40 11.13 -9.40
CA GLU A 220 21.64 12.03 -8.53
C GLU A 220 20.37 11.34 -7.97
N ALA A 221 19.63 10.63 -8.81
CA ALA A 221 18.43 9.89 -8.40
C ALA A 221 18.75 8.77 -7.41
N LEU A 222 19.88 8.06 -7.57
CA LEU A 222 20.33 7.02 -6.64
C LEU A 222 20.78 7.60 -5.29
N ASN A 223 21.48 8.73 -5.29
CA ASN A 223 21.95 9.37 -4.06
C ASN A 223 20.82 10.02 -3.26
N SER A 224 19.82 10.59 -3.93
CA SER A 224 18.64 11.20 -3.29
C SER A 224 17.65 10.18 -2.71
N SER A 225 17.62 8.95 -3.23
CA SER A 225 16.72 7.88 -2.75
C SER A 225 17.26 7.06 -1.56
N VAL A 226 18.46 7.39 -1.07
CA VAL A 226 19.10 6.82 0.14
C VAL A 226 18.89 7.70 1.38
N ALA A 227 18.51 8.98 1.20
CA ALA A 227 18.15 9.91 2.29
C ALA A 227 16.67 9.78 2.70
#